data_AF-A0A3M2D3M7-F1
#
_entry.id   AF-A0A3M2D3M7-F1
#
_cell.length_a   1.000
_cell.length_b   1.000
_cell.length_c   1.000
_cell.angle_alpha   90.00
_cell.angle_beta   90.00
_cell.angle_gamma   90.00
#
_symmetry.space_group_name_H-M   'P 1'
#
loop_
_entity.id
_entity.type
_entity.pdbx_description
1 polymer ?
#
loop_
_entity_poly.entity_id
_entity_poly.type
_entity_poly.pdbx_seq_one_letter_code
_entity_poly.pdbx_strand_id
1 'polypeptide(L)' 'MERRALENYLSDRAVKTVKGEKYRSLEPFESLRQLFPSWAKEENWRIAREMKPDEWQKTDLGKFLIDLQPPNSLLAHY' A
#
# COMPACT_ATOMS: atom_id res chain seq x y z
N MET A 1 -12.40 8.30 -4.96
CA MET A 1 -11.21 7.41 -4.91
C MET A 1 -10.09 8.09 -5.67
N GLU A 2 -9.02 8.41 -4.96
CA GLU A 2 -7.85 9.13 -5.53
C GLU A 2 -6.93 8.19 -6.32
N ARG A 3 -7.13 6.86 -6.24
CA ARG A 3 -6.35 5.85 -6.96
C ARG A 3 -7.25 4.69 -7.42
N ARG A 4 -6.81 3.91 -8.42
CA ARG A 4 -7.62 2.89 -9.11
C ARG A 4 -7.43 1.47 -8.57
N ALA A 5 -6.23 1.13 -8.08
CA ALA A 5 -5.90 -0.22 -7.61
C ALA A 5 -5.03 -0.18 -6.35
N LEU A 6 -4.96 -1.30 -5.62
CA LEU A 6 -4.24 -1.39 -4.36
C LEU A 6 -2.73 -1.12 -4.55
N GLU A 7 -2.16 -1.56 -5.67
CA GLU A 7 -0.77 -1.29 -6.03
C GLU A 7 -0.42 0.19 -6.15
N ASN A 8 -1.40 1.08 -6.41
CA ASN A 8 -1.16 2.51 -6.42
C ASN A 8 -0.91 3.07 -5.00
N TYR A 9 -1.18 2.32 -3.94
CA TYR A 9 -0.92 2.72 -2.55
C TYR A 9 0.46 2.33 -2.04
N LEU A 10 1.20 1.50 -2.77
CA LEU A 10 2.51 1.02 -2.36
C LEU A 10 3.53 2.17 -2.39
N SER A 11 4.25 2.37 -1.27
CA SER A 11 5.23 3.44 -1.16
C SER A 11 6.49 3.15 -1.97
N ASP A 12 7.11 4.20 -2.51
CA ASP A 12 8.35 4.09 -3.31
C ASP A 12 9.45 3.37 -2.53
N ARG A 13 9.63 3.73 -1.26
CA ARG A 13 10.59 3.09 -0.36
C ARG A 13 10.32 1.59 -0.23
N ALA A 14 9.08 1.18 0.00
CA ALA A 14 8.75 -0.24 0.16
C ALA A 14 8.97 -1.01 -1.15
N VAL A 15 8.58 -0.43 -2.30
CA VAL A 15 8.83 -1.01 -3.63
C VAL A 15 10.33 -1.23 -3.83
N LYS A 16 11.15 -0.21 -3.57
CA LYS A 16 12.61 -0.29 -3.69
C LYS A 16 13.25 -1.27 -2.70
N THR A 17 12.72 -1.36 -1.48
CA THR A 17 13.19 -2.33 -0.48
C THR A 17 13.02 -3.77 -0.97
N VAL A 18 11.89 -4.09 -1.60
CA VAL A 18 11.60 -5.47 -2.05
C VAL A 18 12.16 -5.76 -3.44
N LYS A 19 12.09 -4.80 -4.37
CA LYS A 19 12.43 -5.00 -5.79
C LYS A 19 13.80 -4.47 -6.19
N GLY A 20 14.36 -3.54 -5.41
CA GLY A 20 15.62 -2.86 -5.66
C GLY A 20 15.46 -1.45 -6.24
N GLU A 21 16.55 -0.67 -6.20
CA GLU A 21 16.59 0.77 -6.53
C GLU A 21 16.17 1.13 -7.97
N LYS A 22 16.14 0.16 -8.89
CA LYS A 22 15.69 0.38 -10.28
C LYS A 22 14.17 0.47 -10.40
N TYR A 23 13.43 0.08 -9.37
CA TYR A 23 11.98 0.12 -9.33
C TYR A 23 11.50 1.42 -8.68
N ARG A 24 10.25 1.78 -8.93
CA ARG A 24 9.57 2.93 -8.30
C ARG A 24 8.11 2.61 -7.98
N SER A 25 7.50 3.39 -7.09
CA SER A 25 6.04 3.34 -6.90
C SER A 25 5.27 3.78 -8.15
N LEU A 26 4.01 3.38 -8.23
CA LEU A 26 3.08 3.87 -9.23
C LEU A 26 2.57 5.27 -8.88
N GLU A 27 2.40 6.10 -9.90
CA GLU A 27 1.67 7.35 -9.79
C GLU A 27 0.17 7.10 -9.64
N PRO A 28 -0.61 8.09 -9.16
CA PRO A 28 -2.07 7.99 -9.14
C PRO A 28 -2.63 7.63 -10.51
N PHE A 29 -3.49 6.60 -10.54
CA PHE A 29 -4.14 6.06 -11.75
C PHE A 29 -3.22 5.40 -12.78
N GLU A 30 -1.92 5.32 -12.52
CA GLU A 30 -0.97 4.61 -13.37
C GLU A 30 -1.21 3.10 -13.30
N SER A 31 -1.13 2.43 -14.45
CA SER A 31 -1.24 0.97 -14.54
C SER A 31 0.13 0.33 -14.36
N LEU A 32 0.22 -0.73 -13.56
CA LEU A 32 1.45 -1.51 -13.38
C LEU A 32 2.02 -2.06 -14.70
N ARG A 33 1.16 -2.29 -15.70
CA ARG A 33 1.57 -2.76 -17.04
C ARG A 33 2.34 -1.70 -17.84
N GLN A 34 2.22 -0.42 -17.48
CA GLN A 34 2.90 0.68 -18.16
C GLN A 34 4.26 1.01 -17.53
N LEU A 35 4.57 0.42 -16.37
CA LEU A 35 5.82 0.64 -15.65
C LEU A 35 6.93 -0.31 -16.17
N PHE A 36 8.16 0.19 -16.24
CA PHE A 36 9.34 -0.66 -16.46
C PHE A 36 10.52 -0.17 -15.60
N PRO A 37 11.20 -1.07 -14.84
CA PRO A 37 10.81 -2.46 -14.61
C PRO A 37 9.52 -2.59 -13.79
N SER A 38 8.68 -3.56 -14.12
CA SER A 38 7.45 -3.88 -13.39
C SER A 38 7.61 -5.12 -12.51
N TRP A 39 6.68 -5.30 -11.57
CA TRP A 39 6.61 -6.47 -10.68
C TRP A 39 5.32 -7.26 -10.92
N ALA A 40 5.28 -8.48 -10.38
CA ALA A 40 4.09 -9.34 -10.46
C ALA A 40 3.09 -8.94 -9.36
N LYS A 41 1.78 -8.94 -9.66
CA LYS A 41 0.75 -8.49 -8.70
C LYS A 41 0.73 -9.32 -7.42
N GLU A 42 1.13 -10.58 -7.52
CA GLU A 42 1.27 -11.53 -6.41
C GLU A 42 2.36 -11.09 -5.41
N GLU A 43 3.22 -10.14 -5.77
CA GLU A 43 4.24 -9.57 -4.88
C GLU A 43 3.74 -8.37 -4.07
N ASN A 44 2.53 -7.85 -4.36
CA ASN A 44 1.99 -6.65 -3.69
C ASN A 44 1.95 -6.80 -2.16
N TRP A 45 1.62 -7.98 -1.63
CA TRP A 45 1.60 -8.21 -0.19
C TRP A 45 2.99 -8.12 0.46
N ARG A 46 4.05 -8.52 -0.27
CA ARG A 46 5.44 -8.41 0.21
C ARG A 46 5.83 -6.94 0.31
N ILE A 47 5.50 -6.17 -0.71
CA ILE A 47 5.75 -4.72 -0.74
C ILE A 47 4.95 -4.03 0.37
N ALA A 48 3.65 -4.32 0.49
CA ALA A 48 2.79 -3.74 1.52
C ALA A 48 3.30 -4.05 2.94
N ARG A 49 3.83 -5.26 3.17
CA ARG A 49 4.43 -5.66 4.46
C ARG A 49 5.63 -4.81 4.85
N GLU A 50 6.39 -4.31 3.88
CA GLU A 50 7.54 -3.44 4.13
C GLU A 50 7.15 -1.98 4.37
N MET A 51 5.89 -1.59 4.16
CA MET A 51 5.43 -0.21 4.36
C MET A 51 5.41 0.18 5.84
N LYS A 52 5.73 1.44 6.11
CA LYS A 52 5.55 2.03 7.45
C LYS A 52 4.12 2.57 7.59
N PRO A 53 3.58 2.61 8.83
CA PRO A 53 2.22 3.10 9.05
C PRO A 53 1.96 4.50 8.50
N ASP A 54 2.91 5.42 8.63
CA ASP A 54 2.81 6.80 8.15
C ASP A 54 2.76 6.93 6.62
N GLU A 55 3.19 5.91 5.88
CA GLU A 55 3.19 5.88 4.41
C GLU A 55 1.79 5.62 3.82
N TRP A 56 0.89 4.95 4.56
CA TRP A 56 -0.47 4.64 4.08
C TRP A 56 -1.58 5.27 4.92
N GLN A 57 -1.36 5.57 6.21
CA GLN A 57 -2.42 6.11 7.07
C GLN A 57 -2.99 7.44 6.58
N LYS A 58 -2.19 8.26 5.88
CA LYS A 58 -2.61 9.56 5.37
C LYS A 58 -3.41 9.46 4.06
N THR A 59 -3.40 8.31 3.39
CA THR A 59 -4.12 8.13 2.12
C THR A 59 -5.60 7.85 2.37
N ASP A 60 -6.43 7.93 1.33
CA ASP A 60 -7.84 7.52 1.41
C ASP A 60 -8.00 6.04 1.80
N LEU A 61 -7.09 5.16 1.36
CA LEU A 61 -6.99 3.78 1.87
C LEU A 61 -6.80 3.74 3.40
N GLY A 62 -5.89 4.54 3.94
CA GLY A 62 -5.65 4.59 5.39
C GLY A 62 -6.87 5.05 6.18
N LYS A 63 -7.53 6.11 5.71
CA LYS A 63 -8.79 6.60 6.29
C LYS A 63 -9.85 5.50 6.29
N PHE A 64 -10.03 4.82 5.16
CA PHE A 64 -10.99 3.72 5.04
C PHE A 64 -10.68 2.57 6.01
N LEU A 65 -9.41 2.16 6.14
CA LEU A 65 -9.03 1.09 7.08
C LEU A 65 -9.22 1.48 8.55
N ILE A 66 -9.00 2.75 8.89
CA ILE A 66 -9.27 3.28 10.23
C ILE A 66 -10.78 3.28 10.50
N ASP A 67 -11.59 3.72 9.54
CA ASP A 67 -13.05 3.74 9.66
C ASP A 67 -13.66 2.32 9.77
N LEU A 68 -12.98 1.31 9.22
CA LEU A 68 -13.37 -0.10 9.36
C LEU A 68 -13.07 -0.68 10.76
N GLN A 69 -12.26 -0.02 11.58
CA GLN A 69 -12.02 -0.50 12.94
C GLN A 69 -13.31 -0.31 13.76
N PRO A 70 -13.85 -1.37 14.37
CA PRO A 70 -14.98 -1.22 15.26
C PRO A 70 -14.58 -0.27 16.41
N PRO A 71 -15.49 0.59 16.91
CA PRO A 71 -15.22 1.45 18.04
C PRO A 71 -14.83 0.57 19.22
N ASN A 72 -13.55 0.67 19.60
CA ASN A 72 -12.86 0.03 20.72
C ASN A 72 -13.80 -0.83 21.60
N SER A 73 -14.05 -2.09 21.20
CA SER A 73 -14.82 -2.99 22.04
C SER A 73 -13.95 -3.33 23.24
N LEU A 74 -14.32 -2.73 24.37
CA LEU A 74 -13.92 -3.11 25.72
C LEU A 74 -14.19 -4.60 25.98
N LEU A 75 -13.41 -5.52 25.42
CA LEU A 75 -13.45 -6.95 25.76
C LEU A 75 -12.07 -7.58 25.53
N ALA A 76 -11.13 -7.23 26.40
CA ALA A 76 -10.01 -8.08 26.77
C ALA A 76 -10.08 -8.38 28.27
N HIS A 77 -11.22 -8.91 28.69
CA HIS A 77 -11.34 -9.72 29.89
C HIS A 77 -12.12 -10.96 29.46
N TYR A 78 -11.41 -12.06 29.22
CA TYR A 78 -11.73 -13.45 29.55
C TYR A 78 -10.64 -14.35 28.97
#